data_AF-A0A0F9MPK9-F1
#
_entry.id   AF-A0A0F9MPK9-F1
#
_cell.length_a   1.000
_cell.length_b   1.000
_cell.length_c   1.000
_cell.angle_alpha   90.00
_cell.angle_beta   90.00
_cell.angle_gamma   90.00
#
_symmetry.space_group_name_H-M   'P 1'
#
loop_
_entity.id
_entity.type
_entity.pdbx_description
1 polymer ?
#
loop_
_entity_poly.entity_id
_entity_poly.type
_entity_poly.pdbx_seq_one_letter_code
_entity_poly.pdbx_strand_id
1 'polypeptide(L)'
;MVDETKEAPSVAELEGKIARLANQVETDAKLAVQAEDAFAKAVKSGDVDKALELADARQTAKAVVAKSEAQHKSATRAIESAKYALNADAIAAIHNDVRDGKVSIPDAFVKLEVYGVTRLVVERSEETGKLLVNTSGPKAPKRSGGGGGGGNGRGQPVTVDGEEFASASAALHRFFPDSGPLNRDSILSKITNAGHEVS
;
A
#
# COMPACT_ATOMS: atom_id res chain seq x y z
N MET A 1 -20.40 -19.69 -12.01
CA MET A 1 -19.90 -18.48 -11.33
C MET A 1 -19.44 -17.55 -12.43
N VAL A 2 -20.07 -16.38 -12.56
CA VAL A 2 -19.61 -15.36 -13.52
C VAL A 2 -18.52 -14.61 -12.79
N ASP A 3 -17.28 -14.80 -13.21
CA ASP A 3 -16.18 -13.92 -12.82
C ASP A 3 -16.52 -12.53 -13.35
N GLU A 4 -17.17 -11.71 -12.53
CA GLU A 4 -17.24 -10.28 -12.75
C GLU A 4 -15.81 -9.75 -12.68
N THR A 5 -15.15 -9.69 -13.83
CA THR A 5 -13.97 -8.86 -14.04
C THR A 5 -14.39 -7.43 -13.72
N LYS A 6 -14.24 -7.02 -12.45
CA LYS A 6 -14.31 -5.62 -12.03
C LYS A 6 -13.26 -4.89 -12.84
N GLU A 7 -13.72 -4.27 -13.93
CA GLU A 7 -12.90 -3.39 -14.76
C GLU A 7 -12.15 -2.43 -13.85
N ALA A 8 -10.88 -2.20 -14.22
CA ALA A 8 -10.08 -1.23 -13.50
C ALA A 8 -10.81 0.14 -13.60
N PRO A 9 -10.99 0.86 -12.48
CA PRO A 9 -11.65 2.16 -12.50
C PRO A 9 -10.94 3.08 -13.47
N SER A 10 -11.73 3.84 -14.23
CA SER A 10 -11.23 4.81 -15.20
C SER A 10 -10.46 5.94 -14.50
N VAL A 11 -9.62 6.66 -15.26
CA VAL A 11 -8.88 7.82 -14.74
C VAL A 11 -9.83 8.87 -14.16
N ALA A 12 -10.94 9.17 -14.84
CA ALA A 12 -11.93 10.14 -14.38
C ALA A 12 -12.58 9.72 -13.05
N GLU A 13 -12.88 8.43 -12.87
CA GLU A 13 -13.42 7.91 -11.61
C GLU A 13 -12.39 7.98 -10.47
N LEU A 14 -11.12 7.73 -10.77
CA LEU A 14 -10.02 7.88 -9.82
C LEU A 14 -9.82 9.34 -9.42
N GLU A 15 -9.90 10.29 -10.36
CA GLU A 15 -9.82 11.74 -10.08
C GLU A 15 -10.97 12.19 -9.19
N GLY A 16 -12.21 11.79 -9.52
CA GLY A 16 -13.38 12.07 -8.68
C GLY A 16 -13.30 11.41 -7.29
N LYS A 17 -12.63 10.26 -7.17
CA LYS A 17 -12.37 9.62 -5.87
C LYS A 17 -11.31 10.37 -5.06
N ILE A 18 -10.23 10.83 -5.70
CA ILE A 18 -9.19 11.63 -5.04
C ILE A 18 -9.77 12.93 -4.49
N ALA A 19 -10.56 13.66 -5.29
CA ALA A 19 -11.20 14.90 -4.84
C ALA A 19 -12.09 14.68 -3.60
N ARG A 20 -12.89 13.60 -3.60
CA ARG A 20 -13.71 13.23 -2.44
C ARG A 20 -12.87 12.87 -1.22
N LEU A 21 -11.82 12.07 -1.39
CA LEU A 21 -10.92 11.70 -0.30
C LEU A 21 -10.13 12.89 0.26
N ALA A 22 -9.75 13.85 -0.58
CA ALA A 22 -9.09 15.08 -0.16
C ALA A 22 -10.00 15.90 0.77
N ASN A 23 -11.27 16.10 0.37
CA ASN A 23 -12.26 16.78 1.21
C ASN A 23 -12.53 16.02 2.52
N GLN A 24 -12.51 14.68 2.47
CA GLN A 24 -12.67 13.84 3.64
C GLN A 24 -11.49 14.00 4.62
N VAL A 25 -10.25 13.97 4.13
CA VAL A 25 -9.05 14.22 4.94
C VAL A 25 -9.11 15.60 5.62
N GLU A 26 -9.53 16.63 4.89
CA GLU A 26 -9.67 17.98 5.47
C GLU A 26 -10.74 18.02 6.57
N THR A 27 -11.87 17.35 6.35
CA THR A 27 -12.96 17.26 7.33
C THR A 27 -12.53 16.51 8.58
N ASP A 28 -11.89 15.35 8.40
CA ASP A 28 -11.40 14.52 9.50
C ASP A 28 -10.32 15.25 10.30
N ALA A 29 -9.43 16.01 9.63
CA ALA A 29 -8.41 16.81 10.28
C ALA A 29 -9.02 17.91 11.16
N LYS A 30 -10.07 18.60 10.67
CA LYS A 30 -10.81 19.60 11.47
C LYS A 30 -11.45 18.96 12.71
N LEU A 31 -12.06 17.78 12.56
CA LEU A 31 -12.64 17.04 13.68
C LEU A 31 -11.58 16.60 14.70
N ALA A 32 -10.41 16.17 14.24
CA ALA A 32 -9.29 15.81 15.12
C ALA A 32 -8.77 17.01 15.92
N VAL A 33 -8.69 18.20 15.30
CA VAL A 33 -8.34 19.45 16.01
C VAL A 33 -9.40 19.80 17.05
N GLN A 34 -10.68 19.70 16.72
CA GLN A 34 -11.76 19.95 17.69
C GLN A 34 -11.71 18.98 18.89
N ALA A 35 -11.42 17.70 18.65
CA ALA A 35 -11.25 16.71 19.71
C ALA A 35 -10.03 17.00 20.60
N GLU A 36 -8.91 17.43 19.99
CA GLU A 36 -7.71 17.88 20.71
C GLU A 36 -8.01 19.10 21.60
N ASP A 37 -8.72 20.10 21.07
CA ASP A 37 -9.10 21.31 21.81
C ASP A 37 -10.06 21.00 22.97
N ALA A 38 -11.03 20.10 22.76
CA ALA A 38 -11.94 19.66 23.80
C ALA A 38 -11.20 18.94 24.93
N PHE A 39 -10.29 18.02 24.59
CA PHE A 39 -9.43 17.35 25.55
C PHE A 39 -8.57 18.34 26.34
N ALA A 40 -7.91 19.28 25.64
CA ALA A 40 -7.08 20.30 26.29
C ALA A 40 -7.87 21.18 27.26
N LYS A 41 -9.14 21.50 26.96
CA LYS A 41 -10.04 22.24 27.86
C LYS A 41 -10.39 21.42 29.10
N ALA A 42 -10.72 20.13 28.95
CA ALA A 42 -11.05 19.25 30.07
C ALA A 42 -9.86 19.03 31.01
N VAL A 43 -8.65 18.86 30.46
CA VAL A 43 -7.40 18.78 31.24
C VAL A 43 -7.18 20.07 32.03
N LYS A 44 -7.38 21.24 31.40
CA LYS A 44 -7.23 22.55 32.06
C LYS A 44 -8.27 22.79 33.16
N SER A 45 -9.48 22.25 33.01
CA SER A 45 -10.53 22.38 34.04
C SER A 45 -10.38 21.39 35.20
N GLY A 46 -9.41 20.47 35.13
CA GLY A 46 -9.17 19.46 36.18
C GLY A 46 -10.25 18.38 36.25
N ASP A 47 -11.09 18.25 35.22
CA ASP A 47 -12.16 17.26 35.14
C ASP A 47 -11.59 15.97 34.54
N VAL A 48 -11.07 15.10 35.41
CA VAL A 48 -10.29 13.90 35.04
C VAL A 48 -11.15 12.89 34.28
N ASP A 49 -12.40 12.68 34.69
CA ASP A 49 -13.31 11.73 34.04
C ASP A 49 -13.63 12.20 32.61
N LYS A 50 -13.93 13.50 32.45
CA LYS A 50 -14.16 14.09 31.14
C LYS A 50 -12.90 14.13 30.26
N ALA A 51 -11.72 14.31 30.87
CA ALA A 51 -10.46 14.25 30.14
C ALA A 51 -10.17 12.83 29.61
N LEU A 52 -10.49 11.78 30.38
CA LEU A 52 -10.36 10.39 29.95
C LEU A 52 -11.29 10.06 28.78
N GLU A 53 -12.57 10.43 28.85
CA GLU A 53 -13.52 10.23 27.74
C GLU A 53 -13.07 10.95 26.46
N LEU A 54 -12.57 12.18 26.59
CA LEU A 54 -12.10 12.97 25.46
C LEU A 54 -10.74 12.48 24.92
N ALA A 55 -9.93 11.79 25.72
CA ALA A 55 -8.69 11.17 25.27
C ALA A 55 -8.97 10.06 24.26
N ASP A 56 -9.96 9.21 24.53
CA ASP A 56 -10.38 8.14 23.61
C ASP A 56 -10.98 8.71 22.32
N ALA A 57 -11.81 9.75 22.44
CA ALA A 57 -12.37 10.46 21.30
C ALA A 57 -11.27 11.08 20.40
N ARG A 58 -10.27 11.72 21.03
CA ARG A 58 -9.09 12.27 20.35
C ARG A 58 -8.28 11.20 19.64
N GLN A 59 -8.01 10.07 20.30
CA GLN A 59 -7.26 8.96 19.70
C GLN A 59 -8.01 8.37 18.50
N THR A 60 -9.32 8.21 18.63
CA THR A 60 -10.19 7.74 17.53
C THR A 60 -10.16 8.70 16.36
N ALA A 61 -10.29 10.02 16.60
CA ALA A 61 -10.23 11.02 15.54
C ALA A 61 -8.89 11.00 14.79
N LYS A 62 -7.76 10.87 15.51
CA LYS A 62 -6.43 10.72 14.88
C LYS A 62 -6.31 9.44 14.03
N ALA A 63 -6.87 8.33 14.51
CA ALA A 63 -6.89 7.08 13.75
C ALA A 63 -7.71 7.19 12.46
N VAL A 64 -8.83 7.92 12.49
CA VAL A 64 -9.65 8.20 11.31
C VAL A 64 -8.89 9.05 10.29
N VAL A 65 -8.22 10.13 10.73
CA VAL A 65 -7.37 10.96 9.85
C VAL A 65 -6.31 10.11 9.16
N ALA A 66 -5.55 9.31 9.94
CA ALA A 66 -4.49 8.46 9.38
C ALA A 66 -5.03 7.46 8.34
N LYS A 67 -6.24 6.93 8.56
CA LYS A 67 -6.92 6.06 7.59
C LYS A 67 -7.29 6.81 6.31
N SER A 68 -7.89 7.99 6.44
CA SER A 68 -8.29 8.81 5.29
C SER A 68 -7.08 9.27 4.47
N GLU A 69 -5.97 9.65 5.13
CA GLU A 69 -4.70 9.98 4.46
C GLU A 69 -4.12 8.79 3.71
N ALA A 70 -4.12 7.60 4.33
CA ALA A 70 -3.65 6.38 3.68
C ALA A 70 -4.49 6.03 2.44
N GLN A 71 -5.82 6.19 2.53
CA GLN A 71 -6.73 5.99 1.40
C GLN A 71 -6.49 7.00 0.28
N HIS A 72 -6.32 8.29 0.63
CA HIS A 72 -6.00 9.35 -0.33
C HIS A 72 -4.68 9.04 -1.05
N LYS A 73 -3.60 8.75 -0.31
CA LYS A 73 -2.30 8.37 -0.86
C LYS A 73 -2.36 7.16 -1.78
N SER A 74 -3.14 6.14 -1.40
CA SER A 74 -3.34 4.97 -2.25
C SER A 74 -4.09 5.31 -3.54
N ALA A 75 -5.10 6.18 -3.49
CA ALA A 75 -5.84 6.62 -4.68
C ALA A 75 -4.94 7.46 -5.61
N THR A 76 -4.11 8.35 -5.06
CA THR A 76 -3.12 9.13 -5.82
C THR A 76 -2.12 8.22 -6.55
N ARG A 77 -1.58 7.20 -5.86
CA ARG A 77 -0.67 6.25 -6.53
C ARG A 77 -1.35 5.43 -7.63
N ALA A 78 -2.64 5.12 -7.46
CA ALA A 78 -3.39 4.40 -8.48
C ALA A 78 -3.58 5.25 -9.75
N ILE A 79 -3.87 6.54 -9.61
CA ILE A 79 -3.99 7.42 -10.78
C ILE A 79 -2.64 7.65 -11.46
N GLU A 80 -1.56 7.84 -10.70
CA GLU A 80 -0.21 7.98 -11.26
C GLU A 80 0.16 6.75 -12.09
N SER A 81 -0.13 5.55 -11.57
CA SER A 81 0.11 4.31 -12.30
C SER A 81 -0.78 4.16 -13.55
N ALA A 82 -2.05 4.57 -13.48
CA ALA A 82 -2.95 4.56 -14.63
C ALA A 82 -2.50 5.56 -15.72
N LYS A 83 -2.07 6.76 -15.32
CA LYS A 83 -1.50 7.76 -16.22
C LYS A 83 -0.19 7.27 -16.84
N TYR A 84 0.69 6.64 -16.07
CA TYR A 84 1.91 6.02 -16.58
C TYR A 84 1.60 4.95 -17.64
N ALA A 85 0.62 4.07 -17.39
CA ALA A 85 0.22 3.03 -18.33
C ALA A 85 -0.38 3.60 -19.62
N LEU A 86 -1.23 4.64 -19.53
CA LEU A 86 -1.82 5.28 -20.70
C LEU A 86 -0.81 6.02 -21.58
N ASN A 87 0.31 6.48 -21.00
CA ASN A 87 1.35 7.22 -21.71
C ASN A 87 2.54 6.33 -22.10
N ALA A 88 2.39 5.01 -22.10
CA ALA A 88 3.47 4.07 -22.44
C ALA A 88 4.12 4.38 -23.80
N ASP A 89 3.33 4.77 -24.80
CA ASP A 89 3.82 5.11 -26.14
C ASP A 89 4.64 6.40 -26.15
N ALA A 90 4.21 7.43 -25.41
CA ALA A 90 4.94 8.68 -25.26
C ALA A 90 6.26 8.47 -24.50
N ILE A 91 6.24 7.62 -23.47
CA ILE A 91 7.44 7.20 -22.73
C ILE A 91 8.41 6.45 -23.65
N ALA A 92 7.91 5.52 -24.47
CA ALA A 92 8.71 4.78 -25.44
C ALA A 92 9.32 5.71 -26.51
N ALA A 93 8.60 6.74 -26.95
CA ALA A 93 9.13 7.75 -27.85
C ALA A 93 10.33 8.50 -27.23
N ILE A 94 10.23 8.90 -25.96
CA ILE A 94 11.35 9.52 -25.24
C ILE A 94 12.55 8.56 -25.12
N HIS A 95 12.31 7.27 -24.86
CA HIS A 95 13.39 6.27 -24.84
C HIS A 95 14.10 6.16 -26.20
N ASN A 96 13.34 6.22 -27.30
CA ASN A 96 13.89 6.20 -28.65
C ASN A 96 14.71 7.47 -28.94
N ASP A 97 14.24 8.64 -28.52
CA ASP A 97 14.99 9.89 -28.67
C ASP A 97 16.32 9.89 -27.91
N VAL A 98 16.37 9.27 -26.72
CA VAL A 98 17.63 9.05 -25.98
C VAL A 98 18.54 8.09 -26.74
N ARG A 99 17.99 6.99 -27.26
CA ARG A 99 18.76 5.99 -28.02
C ARG A 99 19.34 6.57 -29.30
N ASP A 100 18.59 7.46 -29.95
CA ASP A 100 18.97 8.15 -31.19
C ASP A 100 19.89 9.36 -30.93
N GLY A 101 20.18 9.69 -29.66
CA GLY A 101 21.02 10.84 -29.31
C GLY A 101 20.38 12.21 -29.54
N LYS A 102 19.05 12.26 -29.73
CA LYS A 102 18.28 13.49 -29.95
C LYS A 102 18.04 14.26 -28.66
N VAL A 103 18.04 13.57 -27.52
CA VAL A 103 17.78 14.14 -26.20
C VAL A 103 18.80 13.59 -25.20
N SER A 104 19.32 14.47 -24.33
CA SER A 104 20.24 14.09 -23.27
C SER A 104 19.53 13.29 -22.17
N ILE A 105 20.26 12.46 -21.42
CA ILE A 105 19.68 11.68 -20.31
C ILE A 105 19.00 12.59 -19.25
N PRO A 106 19.62 13.70 -18.79
CA PRO A 106 18.96 14.62 -17.86
C PRO A 106 17.66 15.21 -18.41
N ASP A 107 17.64 15.65 -19.66
CA ASP A 107 16.45 16.24 -20.27
C ASP A 107 15.34 15.20 -20.49
N ALA A 108 15.73 13.98 -20.83
CA ALA A 108 14.80 12.86 -20.93
C ALA A 108 14.17 12.56 -19.57
N PHE A 109 14.95 12.58 -18.48
CA PHE A 109 14.43 12.35 -17.14
C PHE A 109 13.38 13.41 -16.74
N VAL A 110 13.66 14.69 -16.98
CA VAL A 110 12.68 15.79 -16.74
C VAL A 110 11.40 15.60 -17.54
N LYS A 111 11.50 15.19 -18.81
CA LYS A 111 10.31 14.90 -19.65
C LYS A 111 9.52 13.70 -19.12
N LEU A 112 10.21 12.70 -18.57
CA LEU A 112 9.66 11.46 -18.05
C LEU A 112 8.99 11.64 -16.68
N GLU A 113 9.45 12.60 -15.87
CA GLU A 113 8.85 12.94 -14.56
C GLU A 113 7.38 13.35 -14.68
N VAL A 114 6.99 14.02 -15.78
CA VAL A 114 5.59 14.40 -16.06
C VAL A 114 4.66 13.17 -16.12
N TYR A 115 5.21 12.00 -16.47
CA TYR A 115 4.47 10.73 -16.52
C TYR A 115 4.62 9.90 -15.23
N GLY A 116 5.25 10.44 -14.18
CA GLY A 116 5.47 9.75 -12.92
C GLY A 116 6.64 8.77 -12.94
N VAL A 117 7.54 8.86 -13.93
CA VAL A 117 8.78 8.07 -13.93
C VAL A 117 9.65 8.50 -12.76
N THR A 118 10.09 7.54 -11.96
CA THR A 118 10.91 7.79 -10.77
C THR A 118 12.34 7.31 -10.94
N ARG A 119 12.61 6.51 -11.98
CA ARG A 119 13.92 5.96 -12.27
C ARG A 119 14.09 5.75 -13.76
N LEU A 120 15.26 6.12 -14.25
CA LEU A 120 15.75 5.84 -15.60
C LEU A 120 17.02 4.99 -15.46
N VAL A 121 17.07 3.86 -16.16
CA VAL A 121 18.20 2.95 -16.23
C VAL A 121 18.68 2.94 -17.67
N VAL A 122 19.96 3.25 -17.85
CA VAL A 122 20.61 3.29 -19.16
C VAL A 122 21.75 2.29 -19.13
N GLU A 123 21.69 1.31 -20.03
CA GLU A 123 22.66 0.24 -20.15
C GLU A 123 23.16 0.16 -21.59
N ARG A 124 24.37 -0.33 -21.79
CA ARG A 124 24.87 -0.66 -23.13
C ARG A 124 24.71 -2.16 -23.33
N SER A 125 23.94 -2.56 -24.33
CA SER A 125 23.80 -3.96 -24.72
C SER A 125 25.16 -4.51 -25.15
N GLU A 126 25.62 -5.58 -24.51
CA GLU A 126 26.87 -6.25 -24.87
C GLU A 126 26.79 -6.92 -26.25
N GLU A 127 25.61 -7.45 -26.61
CA GLU A 127 25.38 -8.14 -27.88
C GLU A 127 25.26 -7.19 -29.08
N THR A 128 24.57 -6.06 -28.91
CA THR A 128 24.27 -5.14 -30.02
C THR A 128 25.09 -3.86 -30.00
N GLY A 129 25.80 -3.59 -28.90
CA GLY A 129 26.53 -2.34 -28.67
C GLY A 129 25.66 -1.10 -28.49
N LYS A 130 24.33 -1.23 -28.60
CA LYS A 130 23.33 -0.14 -28.55
C LYS A 130 22.92 0.19 -27.12
N LEU A 131 22.41 1.41 -26.93
CA LEU A 131 21.82 1.85 -25.67
C LEU A 131 20.45 1.19 -25.44
N LEU A 132 20.31 0.54 -24.28
CA LEU A 132 19.07 0.09 -23.68
C LEU A 132 18.63 1.15 -22.68
N VAL A 133 17.38 1.60 -22.80
CA VAL A 133 16.80 2.64 -21.97
C VAL A 133 15.54 2.06 -21.35
N ASN A 134 15.57 1.88 -20.03
CA ASN A 134 14.48 1.33 -19.24
C ASN A 134 14.02 2.36 -18.22
N THR A 135 12.72 2.46 -17.98
CA THR A 135 12.17 3.31 -16.92
C THR A 135 11.41 2.50 -15.90
N SER A 136 11.37 3.00 -14.67
CA SER A 136 10.46 2.52 -13.64
C SER A 136 9.52 3.64 -13.25
N GLY A 137 8.22 3.38 -13.42
CA GLY A 137 7.14 4.28 -13.05
C GLY A 137 6.57 4.01 -11.66
N PRO A 138 5.47 4.69 -11.31
CA PRO A 138 4.74 4.48 -10.07
C PRO A 138 4.27 3.03 -10.05
N LYS A 139 4.66 2.27 -9.02
CA LYS A 139 4.06 0.95 -8.82
C LYS A 139 2.60 1.16 -8.47
N ALA A 140 1.70 0.60 -9.28
CA ALA A 140 0.31 0.44 -8.89
C ALA A 140 0.31 -0.08 -7.45
N PRO A 141 -0.41 0.57 -6.51
CA PRO A 141 -0.62 -0.05 -5.22
C PRO A 141 -1.21 -1.42 -5.54
N LYS A 142 -0.53 -2.50 -5.13
CA LYS A 142 -1.10 -3.84 -5.21
C LYS A 142 -2.49 -3.68 -4.64
N ARG A 143 -3.53 -3.95 -5.45
CA ARG A 143 -4.92 -4.03 -4.95
C ARG A 143 -4.78 -4.78 -3.65
N SER A 144 -5.06 -4.13 -2.52
CA SER A 144 -5.25 -4.89 -1.30
C SER A 144 -6.45 -5.76 -1.62
N GLY A 145 -6.19 -7.01 -2.02
CA GLY A 145 -7.21 -8.05 -1.92
C GLY A 145 -7.72 -7.90 -0.50
N GLY A 146 -9.02 -7.67 -0.36
CA GLY A 146 -9.66 -7.19 0.88
C GLY A 146 -8.98 -7.74 2.12
N GLY A 147 -8.10 -6.95 2.70
CA GLY A 147 -7.30 -7.27 3.86
C GLY A 147 -7.51 -6.12 4.80
N GLY A 148 -8.46 -6.31 5.72
CA GLY A 148 -8.94 -5.31 6.64
C GLY A 148 -7.81 -4.64 7.43
N GLY A 149 -8.15 -3.42 7.88
CA GLY A 149 -7.32 -2.64 8.78
C GLY A 149 -6.93 -3.38 10.07
N GLY A 150 -6.01 -2.75 10.79
CA GLY A 150 -5.46 -3.23 12.03
C GLY A 150 -6.49 -3.74 13.04
N GLY A 151 -6.06 -4.76 13.78
CA GLY A 151 -6.84 -5.39 14.84
C GLY A 151 -6.63 -6.89 14.77
N ASN A 152 -5.71 -7.40 15.59
CA ASN A 152 -5.62 -8.78 16.09
C ASN A 152 -6.38 -9.85 15.27
N GLY A 153 -5.99 -10.03 14.00
CA GLY A 153 -6.44 -11.15 13.21
C GLY A 153 -5.79 -12.40 13.78
N ARG A 154 -6.50 -13.07 14.70
CA ARG A 154 -6.26 -14.50 14.96
C ARG A 154 -6.23 -15.15 13.59
N GLY A 155 -5.04 -15.59 13.15
CA GLY A 155 -4.90 -16.30 11.88
C GLY A 155 -5.91 -17.45 11.86
N GLN A 156 -6.31 -17.92 10.67
CA GLN A 156 -7.18 -19.08 10.64
C GLN A 156 -6.57 -20.22 11.46
N PRO A 157 -7.37 -20.86 12.35
CA PRO A 157 -6.88 -21.96 13.15
C PRO A 157 -6.39 -23.08 12.23
N VAL A 158 -5.45 -23.86 12.73
CA VAL A 158 -4.91 -25.02 12.02
C VAL A 158 -4.79 -26.16 13.01
N THR A 159 -5.13 -27.36 12.57
CA THR A 159 -4.88 -28.57 13.35
C THR A 159 -3.60 -29.19 12.86
N VAL A 160 -2.66 -29.47 13.78
CA VAL A 160 -1.42 -30.18 13.47
C VAL A 160 -1.32 -31.40 14.38
N ASP A 161 -1.22 -32.60 13.79
CA ASP A 161 -1.23 -33.89 14.51
C ASP A 161 -2.41 -34.04 15.49
N GLY A 162 -3.56 -33.47 15.16
CA GLY A 162 -4.75 -33.48 16.01
C GLY A 162 -4.78 -32.43 17.13
N GLU A 163 -3.75 -31.58 17.28
CA GLU A 163 -3.75 -30.44 18.19
C GLU A 163 -4.18 -29.16 17.45
N GLU A 164 -5.20 -28.46 17.97
CA GLU A 164 -5.72 -27.23 17.37
C GLU A 164 -4.90 -26.01 17.82
N PHE A 165 -4.32 -25.30 16.86
CA PHE A 165 -3.59 -24.06 17.06
C PHE A 165 -4.41 -22.87 16.60
N ALA A 166 -4.38 -21.80 17.39
CA ALA A 166 -5.08 -20.55 17.08
C ALA A 166 -4.60 -19.86 15.79
N SER A 167 -3.47 -20.28 15.21
CA SER A 167 -3.00 -19.87 13.87
C SER A 167 -1.84 -20.75 13.40
N ALA A 168 -1.55 -20.74 12.10
CA ALA A 168 -0.34 -21.35 11.54
C ALA A 168 0.94 -20.82 12.22
N SER A 169 1.04 -19.53 12.53
CA SER A 169 2.18 -18.98 13.25
C SER A 169 2.32 -19.53 14.67
N ALA A 170 1.21 -19.82 15.35
CA ALA A 170 1.24 -20.46 16.67
C ALA A 170 1.78 -21.90 16.57
N ALA A 171 1.35 -22.65 15.54
CA ALA A 171 1.92 -23.96 15.24
C ALA A 171 3.41 -23.88 14.89
N LEU A 172 3.83 -22.90 14.07
CA LEU A 172 5.24 -22.71 13.72
C LEU A 172 6.11 -22.50 14.96
N HIS A 173 5.70 -21.65 15.90
CA HIS A 173 6.48 -21.41 17.12
C HIS A 173 6.53 -22.63 18.05
N ARG A 174 5.55 -23.53 17.95
CA ARG A 174 5.54 -24.80 18.70
C ARG A 174 6.58 -25.79 18.17
N PHE A 175 6.64 -25.97 16.85
CA PHE A 175 7.52 -26.96 16.21
C PHE A 175 8.89 -26.40 15.80
N PHE A 176 8.99 -25.08 15.56
CA PHE A 176 10.18 -24.39 15.08
C PHE A 176 10.33 -23.01 15.76
N PRO A 177 10.71 -22.96 17.06
CA PRO A 177 10.78 -21.72 17.83
C PRO A 177 11.76 -20.69 17.25
N ASP A 178 12.82 -21.15 16.59
CA ASP A 178 13.85 -20.30 15.97
C ASP A 178 13.51 -19.83 14.54
N SER A 179 12.34 -20.21 14.03
CA SER A 179 11.93 -19.84 12.67
C SER A 179 11.52 -18.38 12.60
N GLY A 180 12.10 -17.63 11.65
CA GLY A 180 11.71 -16.26 11.36
C GLY A 180 10.27 -16.14 10.82
N PRO A 181 9.77 -14.90 10.65
CA PRO A 181 8.41 -14.67 10.17
C PRO A 181 8.24 -15.23 8.74
N LEU A 182 7.30 -16.15 8.60
CA LEU A 182 6.94 -16.79 7.34
C LEU A 182 5.47 -16.52 7.01
N ASN A 183 5.12 -16.58 5.72
CA ASN A 183 3.71 -16.56 5.30
C ASN A 183 3.05 -17.92 5.62
N ARG A 184 1.71 -17.95 5.68
CA ARG A 184 0.94 -19.15 6.08
C ARG A 184 1.31 -20.38 5.25
N ASP A 185 1.38 -20.25 3.93
CA ASP A 185 1.63 -21.39 3.04
C ASP A 185 3.03 -21.98 3.25
N SER A 186 4.04 -21.12 3.48
CA SER A 186 5.40 -21.57 3.81
C SER A 186 5.46 -22.25 5.17
N ILE A 187 4.67 -21.78 6.14
CA ILE A 187 4.57 -22.41 7.46
C ILE A 187 3.98 -23.81 7.36
N LEU A 188 2.83 -23.94 6.70
CA LEU A 188 2.18 -25.24 6.55
C LEU A 188 3.06 -26.20 5.76
N SER A 189 3.66 -25.74 4.67
CA SER A 189 4.61 -26.52 3.89
C SER A 189 5.78 -27.02 4.74
N LYS A 190 6.35 -26.18 5.61
CA LYS A 190 7.44 -26.56 6.51
C LYS A 190 7.02 -27.60 7.56
N ILE A 191 5.83 -27.43 8.15
CA ILE A 191 5.26 -28.37 9.13
C ILE A 191 4.98 -29.72 8.46
N THR A 192 4.35 -29.74 7.29
CA THR A 192 4.10 -30.96 6.51
C THR A 192 5.40 -31.64 6.08
N ASN A 193 6.39 -30.88 5.60
CA ASN A 193 7.69 -31.43 5.19
C ASN A 193 8.49 -32.01 6.37
N ALA A 194 8.20 -31.59 7.60
CA ALA A 194 8.78 -32.16 8.80
C ALA A 194 8.05 -33.43 9.29
N GLY A 195 7.01 -33.87 8.57
CA GLY A 195 6.29 -35.11 8.82
C GLY A 195 5.03 -34.97 9.68
N HIS A 196 4.58 -33.75 9.96
CA HIS A 196 3.35 -33.50 10.72
C HIS A 196 2.13 -33.44 9.80
N GLU A 197 1.00 -33.97 10.26
CA GLU A 197 -0.27 -33.93 9.54
C GLU A 197 -0.96 -32.58 9.79
N VAL A 198 -1.39 -31.90 8.72
CA VAL A 198 -1.97 -30.55 8.79
C VAL A 198 -3.36 -30.55 8.17
N SER A 199 -4.38 -30.10 8.92
CA SER A 199 -5.76 -29.92 8.44
C SER A 199 -6.38 -28.61 8.89
#